data_AF-A0A9D1PS82-F1
#
_entry.id   AF-A0A9D1PS82-F1
#
_cell.length_a   1.000
_cell.length_b   1.000
_cell.length_c   1.000
_cell.angle_alpha   90.00
_cell.angle_beta   90.00
_cell.angle_gamma   90.00
#
_symmetry.space_group_name_H-M   'P 1'
#
loop_
_entity.id
_entity.type
_entity.pdbx_description
1 polymer ?
#
loop_
_entity_poly.entity_id
_entity_poly.type
_entity_poly.pdbx_seq_one_letter_code
_entity_poly.pdbx_strand_id
1 'polypeptide(L)'
;MDEAVDEKRGRSVGKVTVSRCMEFRINPTMEQKILIWKTFGCCRFVWNNLLQERIGYEKINKGKLLNTTPAHLKKDNPFLCEVDSLSLSNTQLNLNQACKKLFPMGKTPKFRAKGKDKRSYTTNWINNNIEIVHKSDIE
;
A
#
# COMPACT_ATOMS: atom_id res chain seq x y z
N MET A 1 -60.54 -9.48 -10.56
CA MET A 1 -59.37 -9.04 -11.32
C MET A 1 -58.58 -8.17 -10.38
N ASP A 2 -57.56 -8.71 -9.74
CA ASP A 2 -56.48 -7.95 -9.12
C ASP A 2 -55.27 -8.88 -9.17
N GLU A 3 -54.45 -8.67 -10.19
CA GLU A 3 -53.27 -9.46 -10.51
C GLU A 3 -52.15 -9.15 -9.52
N ALA A 4 -51.64 -10.19 -8.88
CA ALA A 4 -50.37 -10.17 -8.18
C ALA A 4 -49.23 -10.09 -9.20
N VAL A 5 -48.31 -9.13 -9.03
CA VAL A 5 -46.99 -9.16 -9.66
C VAL A 5 -45.93 -8.99 -8.57
N ASP A 6 -45.50 -10.12 -8.04
CA ASP A 6 -44.29 -10.26 -7.22
C ASP A 6 -43.06 -10.12 -8.14
N GLU A 7 -42.54 -8.90 -8.24
CA GLU A 7 -41.33 -8.57 -8.99
C GLU A 7 -40.10 -9.09 -8.24
N LYS A 8 -39.79 -10.38 -8.47
CA LYS A 8 -38.57 -11.01 -7.96
C LYS A 8 -37.33 -10.29 -8.48
N ARG A 9 -36.73 -9.46 -7.62
CA ARG A 9 -35.36 -8.92 -7.79
C ARG A 9 -34.36 -10.07 -7.94
N GLY A 10 -34.05 -10.43 -9.19
CA GLY A 10 -32.97 -11.35 -9.51
C GLY A 10 -31.65 -10.82 -8.95
N ARG A 11 -31.04 -11.55 -8.01
CA ARG A 11 -29.65 -11.34 -7.63
C ARG A 11 -28.79 -11.68 -8.85
N SER A 12 -28.11 -10.67 -9.40
CA SER A 12 -27.06 -10.92 -10.38
C SER A 12 -26.02 -11.85 -9.74
N VAL A 13 -25.80 -13.01 -10.35
CA VAL A 13 -24.76 -13.94 -9.93
C VAL A 13 -23.44 -13.26 -10.23
N GLY A 14 -22.80 -12.72 -9.18
CA GLY A 14 -21.52 -12.05 -9.28
C GLY A 14 -20.48 -12.97 -9.92
N LYS A 15 -19.74 -12.45 -10.89
CA LYS A 15 -18.64 -13.15 -11.56
C LYS A 15 -17.65 -13.64 -10.49
N VAL A 16 -17.43 -14.95 -10.39
CA VAL A 16 -16.46 -15.51 -9.44
C VAL A 16 -15.06 -15.22 -9.97
N THR A 17 -14.36 -14.29 -9.32
CA THR A 17 -12.96 -13.97 -9.64
C THR A 17 -12.05 -14.86 -8.81
N VAL A 18 -11.26 -15.72 -9.47
CA VAL A 18 -10.23 -16.54 -8.82
C VAL A 18 -8.93 -15.74 -8.75
N SER A 19 -8.48 -15.39 -7.55
CA SER A 19 -7.16 -14.78 -7.33
C SER A 19 -6.09 -15.86 -7.23
N ARG A 20 -5.06 -15.78 -8.07
CA ARG A 20 -3.88 -16.67 -8.01
C ARG A 20 -2.73 -15.94 -7.32
N CYS A 21 -1.99 -16.62 -6.46
CA CYS A 21 -0.73 -16.13 -5.89
C CYS A 21 0.40 -17.10 -6.20
N MET A 22 1.62 -16.57 -6.31
CA MET A 22 2.85 -17.34 -6.45
C MET A 22 3.86 -16.77 -5.47
N GLU A 23 4.64 -17.65 -4.84
CA GLU A 23 5.70 -17.27 -3.91
C GLU A 23 7.05 -17.77 -4.46
N PHE A 24 8.01 -16.86 -4.58
CA PHE A 24 9.33 -17.14 -5.14
C PHE A 24 10.42 -16.71 -4.17
N ARG A 25 11.51 -17.49 -4.11
CA ARG A 25 12.75 -17.06 -3.48
C ARG A 25 13.59 -16.30 -4.50
N ILE A 26 13.98 -15.07 -4.16
CA ILE A 26 14.84 -14.23 -5.00
C ILE A 26 16.31 -14.35 -4.57
N ASN A 27 17.23 -14.26 -5.55
CA ASN A 27 18.68 -14.17 -5.33
C ASN A 27 19.20 -12.82 -5.85
N PRO A 28 19.04 -11.73 -5.08
CA PRO A 28 19.34 -10.40 -5.58
C PRO A 28 20.85 -10.14 -5.71
N THR A 29 21.23 -9.34 -6.71
CA THR A 29 22.58 -8.76 -6.82
C THR A 29 22.86 -7.79 -5.66
N MET A 30 24.12 -7.36 -5.51
CA MET A 30 24.47 -6.43 -4.44
C MET A 30 23.71 -5.10 -4.55
N GLU A 31 23.58 -4.56 -5.75
CA GLU A 31 22.82 -3.33 -6.02
C GLU A 31 21.33 -3.49 -5.71
N GLN A 32 20.73 -4.62 -6.10
CA GLN A 32 19.34 -4.93 -5.78
C GLN A 32 19.11 -5.05 -4.28
N LYS A 33 20.05 -5.66 -3.53
CA LYS A 33 19.99 -5.70 -2.06
C LYS A 33 19.97 -4.29 -1.48
N ILE A 34 20.85 -3.40 -1.94
CA ILE A 34 20.91 -2.01 -1.48
C ILE A 34 19.58 -1.31 -1.75
N LEU A 35 19.05 -1.43 -2.97
CA LEU A 35 17.78 -0.82 -3.35
C LEU A 35 16.62 -1.33 -2.48
N ILE A 36 16.51 -2.64 -2.27
CA ILE A 36 15.49 -3.26 -1.39
C ILE A 36 15.58 -2.68 0.04
N TRP A 37 16.79 -2.55 0.59
CA TRP A 37 17.01 -1.98 1.91
C TRP A 37 16.61 -0.50 1.99
N LYS A 38 16.95 0.30 0.98
CA LYS A 38 16.51 1.69 0.85
C LYS A 38 14.98 1.77 0.80
N THR A 39 14.33 0.91 0.01
CA THR A 39 12.88 0.85 -0.11
C THR A 39 12.20 0.55 1.23
N PHE A 40 12.71 -0.41 2.02
CA PHE A 40 12.18 -0.64 3.38
C PHE A 40 12.30 0.60 4.27
N GLY A 41 13.46 1.28 4.23
CA GLY A 41 13.70 2.51 4.97
C GLY A 41 12.72 3.62 4.60
N CYS A 42 12.54 3.85 3.30
CA CYS A 42 11.67 4.89 2.76
C CYS A 42 10.19 4.62 3.07
N CYS A 43 9.72 3.38 2.91
CA CYS A 43 8.35 3.00 3.26
C CYS A 43 8.08 3.22 4.76
N ARG A 44 9.01 2.82 5.62
CA ARG A 44 8.91 3.06 7.07
C ARG A 44 8.87 4.56 7.41
N PHE A 45 9.71 5.36 6.75
CA PHE A 45 9.73 6.81 6.91
C PHE A 45 8.40 7.45 6.51
N VAL A 46 7.89 7.13 5.32
CA VAL A 46 6.60 7.66 4.82
C VAL A 46 5.44 7.26 5.74
N TRP A 47 5.39 5.99 6.18
CA TRP A 47 4.37 5.54 7.13
C TRP A 47 4.35 6.39 8.40
N ASN A 48 5.52 6.61 9.01
CA ASN A 48 5.60 7.33 10.28
C ASN A 48 5.24 8.81 10.13
N ASN A 49 5.75 9.49 9.09
CA ASN A 49 5.43 10.91 8.85
C ASN A 49 3.93 11.10 8.60
N LEU A 50 3.34 10.32 7.69
CA LEU A 50 1.92 10.42 7.39
C LEU A 50 1.04 10.02 8.58
N LEU A 51 1.47 9.06 9.41
CA LEU A 51 0.74 8.69 10.63
C LEU A 51 0.73 9.85 11.64
N GLN A 52 1.85 10.55 11.80
CA GLN A 52 1.93 11.72 12.68
C GLN A 52 0.96 12.82 12.23
N GLU A 53 0.93 13.15 10.94
CA GLU A 53 -0.03 14.11 10.39
C GLU A 53 -1.48 13.71 10.66
N ARG A 54 -1.82 12.44 10.45
CA ARG A 54 -3.18 11.93 10.66
C ARG A 54 -3.61 11.95 12.11
N ILE A 55 -2.72 11.62 13.04
CA ILE A 55 -3.01 11.73 14.48
C ILE A 55 -3.29 13.18 14.85
N GLY A 56 -2.53 14.14 14.33
CA GLY A 56 -2.78 15.56 14.52
C GLY A 56 -4.12 15.99 13.94
N TYR A 57 -4.41 15.58 12.70
CA TYR A 57 -5.66 15.91 12.01
C TYR A 57 -6.90 15.32 12.69
N GLU A 58 -6.84 14.06 13.12
CA GLU A 58 -7.95 13.36 13.79
C GLU A 58 -8.33 14.04 15.10
N LYS A 59 -7.34 14.53 15.87
CA LYS A 59 -7.58 15.29 17.12
C LYS A 59 -8.34 16.60 16.87
N ILE A 60 -8.08 17.26 15.74
CA ILE A 60 -8.66 18.57 15.42
C ILE A 60 -10.01 18.42 14.74
N ASN A 61 -10.14 17.49 13.78
CA ASN A 61 -11.26 17.41 12.85
C ASN A 61 -12.22 16.23 13.09
N LYS A 62 -12.02 15.47 14.18
CA LYS A 62 -12.92 14.41 14.71
C LYS A 62 -13.64 13.59 13.62
N GLY A 63 -12.88 12.89 12.78
CA GLY A 63 -13.44 11.90 11.84
C GLY A 63 -13.42 12.26 10.36
N LYS A 64 -12.87 13.41 9.95
CA LYS A 64 -12.53 13.63 8.53
C LYS A 64 -11.23 12.90 8.18
N LEU A 65 -11.18 12.23 7.03
CA LEU A 65 -9.98 11.56 6.53
C LEU A 65 -9.09 12.57 5.80
N LEU A 66 -7.87 12.77 6.29
CA LEU A 66 -6.85 13.51 5.58
C LEU A 66 -6.21 12.63 4.49
N ASN A 67 -6.49 12.96 3.23
CA ASN A 67 -5.85 12.34 2.07
C ASN A 67 -4.52 13.06 1.74
N THR A 68 -3.57 13.10 2.69
CA THR A 68 -2.24 13.62 2.35
C THR A 68 -1.50 12.62 1.47
N THR A 69 -1.04 13.10 0.32
CA THR A 69 -0.18 12.37 -0.62
C THR A 69 1.30 12.49 -0.22
N PRO A 70 2.13 11.44 -0.36
CA PRO A 70 3.57 11.49 -0.09
C PRO A 70 4.36 12.50 -0.94
N ALA A 71 3.74 13.11 -1.95
CA ALA A 71 4.40 14.03 -2.88
C ALA A 71 5.10 15.20 -2.17
N HIS A 72 4.48 15.74 -1.12
CA HIS A 72 5.09 16.84 -0.36
C HIS A 72 6.35 16.40 0.39
N LEU A 73 6.37 15.16 0.93
CA LEU A 73 7.54 14.62 1.62
C LEU A 73 8.76 14.53 0.70
N LYS A 74 8.56 14.28 -0.61
CA LYS A 74 9.65 14.19 -1.57
C LYS A 74 10.40 15.51 -1.76
N LYS A 75 9.74 16.66 -1.55
CA LYS A 75 10.35 17.98 -1.69
C LYS A 75 11.47 18.19 -0.67
N ASP A 76 11.22 17.79 0.57
CA ASP A 76 12.16 17.96 1.68
C ASP A 76 13.06 16.73 1.88
N ASN A 77 12.74 15.62 1.23
CA ASN A 77 13.44 14.34 1.38
C ASN A 77 13.78 13.72 0.01
N PRO A 78 14.85 14.20 -0.67
CA PRO A 78 15.23 13.74 -2.01
C PRO A 78 15.49 12.23 -2.11
N PHE A 79 15.95 11.59 -1.02
CA PHE A 79 16.19 10.15 -0.99
C PHE A 79 14.93 9.31 -1.26
N LEU A 80 13.73 9.87 -1.09
CA LEU A 80 12.46 9.20 -1.45
C LEU A 80 12.28 9.06 -2.96
N CYS A 81 13.06 9.77 -3.77
CA CYS A 81 13.06 9.64 -5.24
C CYS A 81 13.96 8.50 -5.73
N GLU A 82 14.83 7.96 -4.89
CA GLU A 82 15.72 6.83 -5.24
C GLU A 82 14.99 5.47 -5.28
N VAL A 83 13.79 5.41 -4.70
CA VAL A 83 13.02 4.17 -4.53
C VAL A 83 11.77 4.17 -5.41
N ASP A 84 11.23 2.98 -5.63
CA ASP A 84 10.00 2.79 -6.36
C ASP A 84 8.84 3.62 -5.78
N SER A 85 8.26 4.47 -6.63
CA SER A 85 7.15 5.35 -6.26
C SER A 85 5.89 4.59 -5.88
N LEU A 86 5.66 3.41 -6.48
CA LEU A 86 4.48 2.58 -6.19
C LEU A 86 4.55 2.00 -4.78
N SER A 87 5.73 1.63 -4.32
CA SER A 87 5.96 1.18 -2.95
C SER A 87 5.59 2.25 -1.92
N LEU A 88 5.88 3.52 -2.21
CA LEU A 88 5.50 4.65 -1.35
C LEU A 88 3.97 4.90 -1.37
N SER A 89 3.36 4.84 -2.55
CA SER A 89 1.89 4.96 -2.71
C SER A 89 1.14 3.83 -2.00
N ASN A 90 1.58 2.59 -2.16
CA ASN A 90 1.01 1.44 -1.45
C ASN A 90 1.14 1.58 0.07
N THR A 91 2.24 2.16 0.55
CA THR A 91 2.43 2.47 1.97
C THR A 91 1.36 3.45 2.48
N GLN A 92 1.09 4.52 1.73
CA GLN A 92 0.02 5.47 2.03
C GLN A 92 -1.36 4.79 2.04
N LEU A 93 -1.66 3.94 1.05
CA LEU A 93 -2.92 3.21 0.96
C LEU A 93 -3.12 2.26 2.15
N ASN A 94 -2.07 1.54 2.54
CA ASN A 94 -2.10 0.67 3.71
C ASN A 94 -2.36 1.47 5.00
N LEU A 95 -1.79 2.66 5.12
CA LEU A 95 -2.05 3.56 6.25
C LEU A 95 -3.50 4.08 6.23
N ASN A 96 -4.03 4.45 5.06
CA ASN A 96 -5.44 4.81 4.87
C ASN A 96 -6.38 3.75 5.41
N GLN A 97 -6.16 2.50 5.00
CA GLN A 97 -6.96 1.37 5.46
C GLN A 97 -6.84 1.15 6.97
N ALA A 98 -5.63 1.23 7.52
CA ALA A 98 -5.39 1.08 8.95
C ALA A 98 -6.09 2.17 9.78
N CYS A 99 -5.97 3.44 9.38
CA CYS A 99 -6.65 4.57 10.02
C CYS A 99 -8.17 4.41 9.95
N LYS A 100 -8.72 4.13 8.76
CA LYS A 100 -10.16 3.93 8.55
C LYS A 100 -10.73 2.83 9.44
N LYS A 101 -9.96 1.77 9.69
CA LYS A 101 -10.35 0.66 10.57
C LYS A 101 -10.22 0.99 12.05
N LEU A 102 -9.14 1.67 12.45
CA LEU A 102 -8.77 1.81 13.86
C LEU A 102 -9.33 3.06 14.53
N PHE A 103 -9.40 4.21 13.83
CA PHE A 103 -9.88 5.47 14.42
C PHE A 103 -11.31 5.37 14.95
N PRO A 104 -12.29 4.77 14.24
CA PRO A 104 -13.64 4.60 14.79
C PRO A 104 -13.70 3.72 16.05
N MET A 105 -12.69 2.86 16.25
CA MET A 105 -12.57 2.02 17.45
C MET A 105 -11.81 2.72 18.60
N GLY A 106 -11.50 4.02 18.46
CA GLY A 106 -10.68 4.76 19.42
C GLY A 106 -9.23 4.29 19.47
N LYS A 107 -8.76 3.57 18.43
CA LYS A 107 -7.39 3.03 18.35
C LYS A 107 -6.60 3.74 17.27
N THR A 108 -5.29 3.79 17.43
CA THR A 108 -4.37 4.42 16.47
C THR A 108 -3.41 3.37 15.89
N PRO A 109 -3.10 3.40 14.58
CA PRO A 109 -2.01 2.61 14.03
C PRO A 109 -0.70 2.90 14.79
N LYS A 110 0.19 1.90 14.89
CA LYS A 110 1.48 2.07 15.55
C LYS A 110 2.51 2.65 14.59
N PHE A 111 3.44 3.45 15.13
CA PHE A 111 4.66 3.80 14.42
C PHE A 111 5.52 2.56 14.16
N ARG A 112 6.19 2.54 13.02
CA ARG A 112 7.08 1.47 12.60
C ARG A 112 8.52 1.76 13.05
N ALA A 113 9.14 0.80 13.71
CA ALA A 113 10.51 0.90 14.22
C ALA A 113 11.47 -0.04 13.47
N LYS A 114 12.71 0.39 13.27
CA LYS A 114 13.76 -0.46 12.70
C LYS A 114 13.95 -1.69 13.60
N GLY A 115 14.03 -2.88 13.01
CA GLY A 115 14.23 -4.13 13.74
C GLY A 115 12.95 -4.80 14.28
N LYS A 116 11.87 -4.04 14.51
CA LYS A 116 10.56 -4.58 14.91
C LYS A 116 9.56 -4.66 13.76
N ASP A 117 9.68 -3.76 12.78
CA ASP A 117 8.83 -3.74 11.60
C ASP A 117 9.19 -4.86 10.61
N LYS A 118 8.19 -5.34 9.88
CA LYS A 118 8.38 -6.35 8.83
C LYS A 118 9.19 -5.73 7.70
N ARG A 119 10.28 -6.38 7.30
CA ARG A 119 11.12 -5.98 6.16
C ARG A 119 10.46 -6.41 4.85
N SER A 120 9.38 -5.73 4.48
CA SER A 120 8.60 -5.99 3.28
C SER A 120 8.03 -4.70 2.70
N TYR A 121 7.90 -4.64 1.38
CA TYR A 121 7.13 -3.61 0.68
C TYR A 121 6.22 -4.27 -0.36
N THR A 122 5.23 -3.53 -0.84
CA THR A 122 4.33 -3.96 -1.91
C THR A 122 4.51 -2.99 -3.07
N THR A 123 4.83 -3.51 -4.24
CA THR A 123 4.85 -2.75 -5.50
C THR A 123 3.84 -3.36 -6.47
N ASN A 124 3.50 -2.59 -7.50
CA ASN A 124 2.56 -3.02 -8.53
C ASN A 124 3.30 -3.13 -9.86
N TRP A 125 2.82 -4.02 -10.71
CA TRP A 125 3.25 -4.05 -12.10
C TRP A 125 2.66 -2.84 -12.83
N ILE A 126 3.52 -2.02 -13.42
CA ILE A 126 3.16 -0.92 -14.33
C ILE A 126 4.18 -0.87 -15.45
N ASN A 127 3.76 -0.52 -16.67
CA ASN A 127 4.67 -0.22 -17.79
C ASN A 127 5.79 -1.26 -17.99
N ASN A 128 5.48 -2.56 -17.85
CA ASN A 128 6.44 -3.66 -17.97
C ASN A 128 7.64 -3.59 -17.00
N ASN A 129 7.51 -2.93 -15.84
CA ASN A 129 8.56 -2.84 -14.83
C ASN A 129 8.89 -4.18 -14.13
N ILE A 130 8.03 -5.20 -14.27
CA ILE A 130 8.27 -6.56 -13.78
C ILE A 130 8.03 -7.51 -14.96
N GLU A 131 9.04 -8.30 -15.28
CA GLU A 131 9.02 -9.26 -16.38
C GLU A 131 9.58 -10.61 -15.91
N ILE A 132 9.03 -11.69 -16.44
CA ILE A 132 9.55 -13.04 -16.27
C ILE A 132 10.42 -13.33 -17.49
N VAL A 133 11.72 -13.19 -17.31
CA VAL A 133 12.71 -13.54 -18.34
C VAL A 133 13.08 -15.01 -18.23
N HIS A 134 13.16 -15.70 -19.37
CA HIS A 134 13.71 -17.04 -19.39
C HIS A 134 15.24 -16.95 -19.31
N LYS A 135 15.85 -17.99 -18.74
CA LYS A 135 17.31 -18.02 -18.58
C LYS A 135 18.07 -17.98 -19.92
N SER A 136 17.40 -18.31 -21.03
CA SER A 136 17.90 -18.16 -22.40
C SER A 136 18.07 -16.72 -22.85
N ASP A 137 17.36 -15.79 -22.22
CA ASP A 137 17.22 -14.39 -22.66
C ASP A 137 18.13 -13.45 -21.84
N ILE A 138 18.82 -13.99 -20.84
CA ILE A 138 19.81 -13.30 -20.02
C ILE A 138 21.18 -13.77 -20.51
N GLU A 139 21.75 -13.04 -21.47
CA GLU A 139 23.13 -13.22 -21.98
C GLU A 139 24.18 -13.05 -20.88
#